data_AF-A0A9E1KVJ3-F1
#
_entry.id   AF-A0A9E1KVJ3-F1
#
_cell.length_a   1.000
_cell.length_b   1.000
_cell.length_c   1.000
_cell.angle_alpha   90.00
_cell.angle_beta   90.00
_cell.angle_gamma   90.00
#
_symmetry.space_group_name_H-M   'P 1'
#
loop_
_entity.id
_entity.type
_entity.pdbx_description
1 polymer ?
#
loop_
_entity_poly.entity_id
_entity_poly.type
_entity_poly.pdbx_seq_one_letter_code
_entity_poly.pdbx_strand_id
1 'polypeptide(L)'
;MSVLDTLKNEHRLVRRYLDNIEVVLDLMQKGGEVPEKFFTLTVDFSKTFMDKYHHFKEEYVIFMKLAQKKAGALDPQIMSLREQHERGRSLVKSIKRSIAGYINKEEIATANLEENLGYFHYLQIQHLNRENHVFYPMVRKTFSDEEMAEFEAEFEKDAERFPKDMFKKSEQTVNDMAEVLKEKFGAQYRDKLEEVFKARKHND
;
A
#
# COMPACT_ATOMS: atom_id res chain seq x y z
N MET A 1 5.69 16.25 13.49
CA MET A 1 6.16 14.95 12.96
C MET A 1 6.69 15.25 11.57
N SER A 2 7.90 14.82 11.20
CA SER A 2 8.44 15.22 9.89
C SER A 2 7.61 14.64 8.72
N VAL A 3 7.72 15.20 7.51
CA VAL A 3 7.06 14.61 6.33
C VAL A 3 7.44 13.15 6.10
N LEU A 4 8.71 12.79 6.32
CA LEU A 4 9.18 11.41 6.14
C LEU A 4 8.66 10.50 7.26
N ASP A 5 8.55 10.99 8.48
CA ASP A 5 7.94 10.24 9.58
C ASP A 5 6.44 10.02 9.35
N THR A 6 5.76 11.00 8.74
CA THR A 6 4.35 10.88 8.34
C THR A 6 4.19 9.76 7.32
N LEU A 7 4.99 9.75 6.25
CA LEU A 7 4.95 8.69 5.23
C LEU A 7 5.32 7.32 5.80
N LYS A 8 6.32 7.24 6.67
CA LYS A 8 6.65 5.99 7.38
C LYS A 8 5.52 5.51 8.28
N ASN A 9 4.78 6.42 8.91
CA ASN A 9 3.60 6.06 9.70
C ASN A 9 2.49 5.49 8.80
N GLU A 10 2.32 6.03 7.60
CA GLU A 10 1.41 5.49 6.60
C GLU A 10 1.84 4.12 6.09
N HIS A 11 3.14 3.91 5.88
CA HIS A 11 3.69 2.59 5.57
C HIS A 11 3.40 1.55 6.64
N ARG A 12 3.33 1.91 7.92
CA ARG A 12 2.91 0.97 8.98
C ARG A 12 1.46 0.53 8.79
N LEU A 13 0.58 1.42 8.36
CA LEU A 13 -0.80 1.07 8.04
C LEU A 13 -0.89 0.24 6.76
N VAL A 14 -0.18 0.63 5.69
CA VAL A 14 -0.08 -0.16 4.46
C VAL A 14 0.48 -1.54 4.74
N ARG A 15 1.44 -1.67 5.67
CA ARG A 15 1.97 -2.99 6.05
C ARG A 15 0.92 -3.87 6.72
N ARG A 16 0.13 -3.33 7.66
CA ARG A 16 -1.00 -4.07 8.26
C ARG A 16 -2.05 -4.49 7.22
N TYR A 17 -2.27 -3.65 6.23
CA TYR A 17 -3.11 -3.97 5.07
C TYR A 17 -2.54 -5.16 4.27
N LEU A 18 -1.25 -5.13 3.94
CA LEU A 18 -0.56 -6.21 3.23
C LEU A 18 -0.51 -7.52 4.04
N ASP A 19 -0.35 -7.45 5.36
CA ASP A 19 -0.36 -8.63 6.24
C ASP A 19 -1.71 -9.39 6.11
N ASN A 20 -2.84 -8.69 5.92
CA ASN A 20 -4.13 -9.35 5.66
C ASN A 20 -4.20 -10.01 4.28
N ILE A 21 -3.56 -9.40 3.26
CA ILE A 21 -3.47 -9.99 1.92
C ILE A 21 -2.60 -11.25 1.94
N GLU A 22 -1.50 -11.25 2.67
CA GLU A 22 -0.63 -12.42 2.83
C GLU A 22 -1.38 -13.61 3.43
N VAL A 23 -2.19 -13.36 4.47
CA VAL A 23 -3.07 -14.39 5.05
C VAL A 23 -4.09 -14.89 4.02
N VAL A 24 -4.71 -13.99 3.25
CA VAL A 24 -5.67 -14.36 2.21
C VAL A 24 -5.05 -15.21 1.11
N LEU A 25 -3.84 -14.89 0.66
CA LEU A 25 -3.14 -15.69 -0.36
C LEU A 25 -2.90 -17.13 0.12
N ASP A 26 -2.48 -17.32 1.39
CA ASP A 26 -2.32 -18.66 1.99
C ASP A 26 -3.66 -19.40 2.13
N LEU A 27 -4.72 -18.71 2.56
CA LEU A 27 -6.04 -19.31 2.70
C LEU A 27 -6.64 -19.72 1.36
N MET A 28 -6.49 -18.89 0.31
CA MET A 28 -6.95 -19.21 -1.05
C MET A 28 -6.20 -20.43 -1.62
N GLN A 29 -4.89 -20.52 -1.43
CA GLN A 29 -4.09 -21.69 -1.81
C GLN A 29 -4.56 -23.00 -1.14
N LYS A 30 -5.16 -22.90 0.05
CA LYS A 30 -5.75 -24.03 0.79
C LYS A 30 -7.22 -24.30 0.41
N GLY A 31 -7.75 -23.64 -0.62
CA GLY A 31 -9.13 -23.77 -1.08
C GLY A 31 -10.15 -22.96 -0.27
N GLY A 32 -9.70 -21.98 0.53
CA GLY A 32 -10.56 -21.12 1.31
C GLY A 32 -11.30 -20.10 0.45
N GLU A 33 -12.63 -20.09 0.52
CA GLU A 33 -13.46 -19.08 -0.15
C GLU A 33 -13.46 -17.76 0.64
N VAL A 34 -12.67 -16.79 0.21
CA VAL A 34 -12.60 -15.45 0.80
C VAL A 34 -13.83 -14.61 0.41
N PRO A 35 -14.44 -13.84 1.34
CA PRO A 35 -15.63 -13.03 1.05
C PRO A 35 -15.37 -11.88 0.07
N GLU A 36 -16.32 -11.58 -0.81
CA GLU A 36 -16.26 -10.45 -1.76
C GLU A 36 -15.84 -9.14 -1.10
N LYS A 37 -16.42 -8.87 0.09
CA LYS A 37 -16.17 -7.65 0.86
C LYS A 37 -14.69 -7.43 1.12
N PHE A 38 -13.89 -8.48 1.33
CA PHE A 38 -12.44 -8.35 1.51
C PHE A 38 -11.77 -7.74 0.26
N PHE A 39 -12.10 -8.24 -0.93
CA PHE A 39 -11.52 -7.75 -2.18
C PHE A 39 -12.00 -6.34 -2.52
N THR A 40 -13.26 -6.00 -2.22
CA THR A 40 -13.78 -4.64 -2.41
C THR A 40 -13.06 -3.65 -1.50
N LEU A 41 -12.91 -3.97 -0.21
CA LEU A 41 -12.12 -3.16 0.73
C LEU A 41 -10.65 -3.06 0.29
N THR A 42 -10.10 -4.14 -0.27
CA THR A 42 -8.74 -4.16 -0.82
C THR A 42 -8.57 -3.14 -1.93
N VAL A 43 -9.48 -3.14 -2.91
CA VAL A 43 -9.47 -2.20 -4.04
C VAL A 43 -9.70 -0.76 -3.57
N ASP A 44 -10.62 -0.56 -2.63
CA ASP A 44 -10.94 0.78 -2.12
C ASP A 44 -9.78 1.37 -1.32
N PHE A 45 -9.14 0.59 -0.44
CA PHE A 45 -7.95 1.04 0.30
C PHE A 45 -6.82 1.41 -0.66
N SER A 46 -6.50 0.57 -1.64
CA SER A 46 -5.44 0.87 -2.61
C SER A 46 -5.72 2.13 -3.40
N LYS A 47 -6.96 2.33 -3.87
CA LYS A 47 -7.31 3.50 -4.69
C LYS A 47 -7.42 4.79 -3.89
N THR A 48 -7.87 4.73 -2.64
CA THR A 48 -8.17 5.92 -1.86
C THR A 48 -6.98 6.33 -1.00
N PHE A 49 -6.43 5.40 -0.23
CA PHE A 49 -5.35 5.69 0.71
C PHE A 49 -3.98 5.58 0.05
N MET A 50 -3.63 4.42 -0.52
CA MET A 50 -2.30 4.25 -1.10
C MET A 50 -2.09 5.19 -2.29
N ASP A 51 -3.03 5.21 -3.23
CA ASP A 51 -2.84 5.94 -4.48
C ASP A 51 -3.14 7.44 -4.36
N LYS A 52 -4.39 7.79 -4.03
CA LYS A 52 -4.84 9.18 -4.06
C LYS A 52 -4.30 10.02 -2.90
N TYR A 53 -3.92 9.41 -1.80
CA TYR A 53 -3.50 10.13 -0.59
C TYR A 53 -2.00 10.00 -0.33
N HIS A 54 -1.49 8.78 -0.26
CA HIS A 54 -0.09 8.51 0.05
C HIS A 54 0.84 8.81 -1.14
N HIS A 55 0.70 8.10 -2.27
CA HIS A 55 1.52 8.34 -3.47
C HIS A 55 1.35 9.77 -4.00
N PHE A 56 0.20 10.42 -3.78
CA PHE A 56 0.02 11.82 -4.14
C PHE A 56 1.09 12.70 -3.49
N LYS A 57 1.37 12.51 -2.19
CA LYS A 57 2.39 13.27 -1.48
C LYS A 57 3.79 12.98 -1.98
N GLU A 58 4.06 11.75 -2.36
CA GLU A 58 5.36 11.37 -2.92
C GLU A 58 5.54 11.96 -4.32
N GLU A 59 4.57 11.77 -5.21
CA GLU A 59 4.65 12.18 -6.61
C GLU A 59 4.58 13.69 -6.80
N TYR A 60 3.68 14.37 -6.08
CA TYR A 60 3.40 15.78 -6.31
C TYR A 60 4.18 16.73 -5.40
N VAL A 61 4.73 16.24 -4.28
CA VAL A 61 5.57 17.04 -3.39
C VAL A 61 7.02 16.59 -3.48
N ILE A 62 7.33 15.36 -3.05
CA ILE A 62 8.72 14.92 -2.90
C ILE A 62 9.43 14.77 -4.26
N PHE A 63 8.82 14.06 -5.21
CA PHE A 63 9.41 13.82 -6.53
C PHE A 63 9.54 15.14 -7.30
N MET A 64 8.54 16.02 -7.20
CA MET A 64 8.58 17.35 -7.81
C MET A 64 9.70 18.21 -7.26
N LYS A 65 9.84 18.33 -5.93
CA LYS A 65 10.92 19.10 -5.31
C LYS A 65 12.29 18.50 -5.61
N LEU A 66 12.42 17.18 -5.65
CA LEU A 66 13.66 16.51 -6.01
C LEU A 66 14.04 16.74 -7.48
N ALA A 67 13.06 16.72 -8.40
CA ALA A 67 13.29 17.08 -9.79
C ALA A 67 13.72 18.55 -9.93
N GLN A 68 13.09 19.48 -9.20
CA GLN A 68 13.48 20.90 -9.18
C GLN A 68 14.90 21.09 -8.65
N LYS A 69 15.24 20.46 -7.52
CA LYS A 69 16.59 20.48 -6.92
C LYS A 69 17.67 20.01 -7.90
N LYS A 70 17.32 19.05 -8.76
CA LYS A 70 18.21 18.50 -9.81
C LYS A 70 18.07 19.19 -11.17
N ALA A 71 17.43 20.37 -11.23
CA ALA A 71 17.21 21.13 -12.47
C ALA A 71 16.56 20.30 -13.59
N GLY A 72 15.66 19.37 -13.24
CA GLY A 72 14.95 18.50 -14.17
C GLY A 72 15.75 17.29 -14.67
N ALA A 73 16.96 17.04 -14.14
CA ALA A 73 17.71 15.85 -14.49
C ALA A 73 16.94 14.56 -14.11
N LEU A 74 17.04 13.54 -14.97
CA LEU A 74 16.42 12.24 -14.71
C LEU A 74 17.00 11.61 -13.44
N ASP A 75 16.12 11.27 -12.50
CA ASP A 75 16.48 10.53 -11.31
C ASP A 75 16.01 9.07 -11.45
N PRO A 76 16.93 8.09 -11.50
CA PRO A 76 16.57 6.68 -11.65
C PRO A 76 15.69 6.13 -10.52
N GLN A 77 15.79 6.67 -9.30
CA GLN A 77 14.93 6.28 -8.19
C GLN A 77 13.51 6.78 -8.39
N ILE A 78 13.34 8.06 -8.75
CA ILE A 78 12.01 8.62 -9.08
C ILE A 78 11.38 7.82 -10.22
N MET A 79 12.13 7.56 -11.30
CA MET A 79 11.60 6.80 -12.44
C MET A 79 11.14 5.39 -12.03
N SER A 80 11.97 4.69 -11.26
CA SER A 80 11.65 3.34 -10.80
C SER A 80 10.43 3.31 -9.88
N LEU A 81 10.31 4.28 -8.96
CA LEU A 81 9.15 4.34 -8.04
C LEU A 81 7.87 4.70 -8.78
N ARG A 82 7.90 5.67 -9.71
CA ARG A 82 6.74 6.00 -10.54
C ARG A 82 6.27 4.81 -11.38
N GLU A 83 7.21 4.04 -11.94
CA GLU A 83 6.86 2.81 -12.65
C GLU A 83 6.20 1.78 -11.73
N GLN A 84 6.69 1.64 -10.49
CA GLN A 84 6.08 0.77 -9.49
C GLN A 84 4.67 1.23 -9.10
N HIS A 85 4.44 2.53 -8.93
CA HIS A 85 3.10 3.09 -8.69
C HIS A 85 2.15 2.73 -9.85
N GLU A 86 2.55 2.96 -11.10
CA GLU A 86 1.72 2.65 -12.26
C GLU A 86 1.41 1.16 -12.39
N ARG A 87 2.40 0.29 -12.13
CA ARG A 87 2.19 -1.16 -12.07
C ARG A 87 1.21 -1.53 -10.96
N GLY A 88 1.34 -0.94 -9.78
CA GLY A 88 0.40 -1.09 -8.67
C GLY A 88 -1.03 -0.69 -9.06
N ARG A 89 -1.20 0.48 -9.68
CA ARG A 89 -2.49 0.95 -10.22
C ARG A 89 -3.08 -0.02 -11.24
N SER A 90 -2.24 -0.61 -12.10
CA SER A 90 -2.67 -1.61 -13.09
C SER A 90 -3.16 -2.90 -12.44
N LEU A 91 -2.41 -3.44 -11.48
CA LEU A 91 -2.76 -4.65 -10.73
C LEU A 91 -4.07 -4.49 -9.97
N VAL A 92 -4.30 -3.34 -9.31
CA VAL A 92 -5.56 -3.03 -8.62
C VAL A 92 -6.75 -3.03 -9.60
N LYS A 93 -6.56 -2.54 -10.83
CA LYS A 93 -7.60 -2.62 -11.87
C LYS A 93 -7.87 -4.07 -12.28
N SER A 94 -6.83 -4.90 -12.39
CA SER A 94 -6.97 -6.33 -12.71
C SER A 94 -7.69 -7.10 -11.60
N ILE A 95 -7.28 -6.92 -10.34
CA ILE A 95 -7.95 -7.47 -9.16
C ILE A 95 -9.44 -7.13 -9.20
N LYS A 96 -9.78 -5.84 -9.36
CA LYS A 96 -11.18 -5.39 -9.44
C LYS A 96 -11.97 -6.10 -10.54
N ARG A 97 -11.38 -6.30 -11.73
CA ARG A 97 -12.07 -6.97 -12.85
C ARG A 97 -12.33 -8.45 -12.58
N SER A 98 -11.48 -9.11 -11.80
CA SER A 98 -11.61 -10.53 -11.50
C SER A 98 -12.62 -10.86 -10.40
N ILE A 99 -13.01 -9.88 -9.56
CA ILE A 99 -13.90 -10.12 -8.40
C ILE A 99 -15.21 -10.80 -8.82
N ALA A 100 -15.91 -10.28 -9.83
CA ALA A 100 -17.21 -10.82 -10.22
C ALA A 100 -17.13 -12.28 -10.68
N GLY A 101 -16.13 -12.63 -11.49
CA GLY A 101 -15.93 -14.00 -11.94
C GLY A 101 -15.50 -14.95 -10.82
N TYR A 102 -14.69 -14.46 -9.87
CA TYR A 102 -14.36 -15.21 -8.66
C TYR A 102 -15.63 -15.55 -7.84
N ILE A 103 -16.55 -14.60 -7.65
CA ILE A 103 -17.83 -14.85 -6.95
C ILE A 103 -18.70 -15.86 -7.70
N ASN A 104 -18.65 -15.84 -9.03
CA ASN A 104 -19.34 -16.82 -9.87
C ASN A 104 -18.61 -18.18 -9.98
N LYS A 105 -17.48 -18.35 -9.28
CA LYS A 105 -16.63 -19.56 -9.33
C LYS A 105 -16.10 -19.88 -10.73
N GLU A 106 -15.85 -18.83 -11.53
CA GLU A 106 -15.19 -18.96 -12.82
C GLU A 106 -13.70 -19.22 -12.58
N GLU A 107 -13.21 -20.37 -13.05
CA GLU A 107 -11.85 -20.86 -12.79
C GLU A 107 -10.77 -19.84 -13.23
N ILE A 108 -10.90 -19.32 -14.46
CA ILE A 108 -9.95 -18.34 -15.01
C ILE A 108 -9.97 -17.03 -14.21
N ALA A 109 -11.15 -16.56 -13.79
CA ALA A 109 -11.25 -15.33 -13.00
C ALA A 109 -10.65 -15.51 -11.61
N THR A 110 -10.84 -16.68 -10.99
CA THR A 110 -10.26 -17.05 -9.70
C THR A 110 -8.72 -17.07 -9.78
N ALA A 111 -8.16 -17.77 -10.77
CA ALA A 111 -6.71 -17.81 -10.99
C ALA A 111 -6.14 -16.41 -11.24
N ASN A 112 -6.81 -15.60 -12.06
CA ASN A 112 -6.40 -14.21 -12.31
C ASN A 112 -6.45 -13.36 -11.03
N LEU A 113 -7.45 -13.55 -10.17
CA LEU A 113 -7.56 -12.81 -8.91
C LEU A 113 -6.39 -13.15 -7.99
N GLU A 114 -6.11 -14.43 -7.79
CA GLU A 114 -5.00 -14.92 -6.96
C GLU A 114 -3.65 -14.42 -7.46
N GLU A 115 -3.38 -14.55 -8.76
CA GLU A 115 -2.11 -14.14 -9.35
C GLU A 115 -1.90 -12.63 -9.24
N ASN A 116 -2.90 -11.82 -9.62
CA ASN A 116 -2.77 -10.36 -9.55
C ASN A 116 -2.67 -9.87 -8.09
N LEU A 117 -3.36 -10.50 -7.16
CA LEU A 117 -3.25 -10.18 -5.73
C LEU A 117 -1.87 -10.54 -5.18
N GLY A 118 -1.31 -11.70 -5.58
CA GLY A 118 0.03 -12.13 -5.23
C GLY A 118 1.10 -11.19 -5.74
N TYR A 119 1.04 -10.81 -7.03
CA TYR A 119 1.97 -9.84 -7.60
C TYR A 119 1.82 -8.46 -6.99
N PHE A 120 0.59 -8.03 -6.69
CA PHE A 120 0.34 -6.77 -6.00
C PHE A 120 1.00 -6.79 -4.62
N HIS A 121 0.75 -7.83 -3.80
CA HIS A 121 1.36 -7.98 -2.49
C HIS A 121 2.90 -7.91 -2.57
N TYR A 122 3.50 -8.73 -3.43
CA TYR A 122 4.96 -8.75 -3.60
C TYR A 122 5.51 -7.38 -4.02
N LEU A 123 4.91 -6.75 -5.03
CA LEU A 123 5.32 -5.42 -5.51
C LEU A 123 5.30 -4.40 -4.37
N GLN A 124 4.22 -4.35 -3.59
CA GLN A 124 4.07 -3.36 -2.52
C GLN A 124 5.07 -3.58 -1.38
N ILE A 125 5.37 -4.84 -1.01
CA ILE A 125 6.41 -5.12 0.00
C ILE A 125 7.78 -4.61 -0.46
N GLN A 126 8.16 -4.87 -1.71
CA GLN A 126 9.43 -4.39 -2.25
C GLN A 126 9.47 -2.86 -2.38
N HIS A 127 8.34 -2.28 -2.76
CA HIS A 127 8.16 -0.84 -2.91
C HIS A 127 8.37 -0.10 -1.58
N LEU A 128 7.63 -0.48 -0.53
CA LEU A 128 7.77 0.09 0.81
C LEU A 128 9.20 -0.04 1.35
N ASN A 129 9.84 -1.19 1.11
CA ASN A 129 11.22 -1.42 1.54
C ASN A 129 12.20 -0.50 0.82
N ARG A 130 12.05 -0.32 -0.49
CA ARG A 130 12.88 0.59 -1.27
C ARG A 130 12.69 2.03 -0.80
N GLU A 131 11.47 2.43 -0.50
CA GLU A 131 11.20 3.79 -0.05
C GLU A 131 11.78 4.06 1.33
N ASN A 132 11.48 3.20 2.30
CA ASN A 132 11.93 3.37 3.68
C ASN A 132 13.45 3.34 3.84
N HIS A 133 14.13 2.48 3.09
CA HIS A 133 15.55 2.19 3.32
C HIS A 133 16.49 2.81 2.28
N VAL A 134 15.98 3.21 1.11
CA VAL A 134 16.81 3.79 0.04
C VAL A 134 16.33 5.20 -0.30
N PHE A 135 15.07 5.36 -0.68
CA PHE A 135 14.58 6.63 -1.20
C PHE A 135 14.48 7.71 -0.12
N TYR A 136 13.79 7.46 1.00
CA TYR A 136 13.64 8.45 2.07
C TYR A 136 14.98 8.85 2.71
N PRO A 137 15.95 7.94 2.97
CA PRO A 137 17.28 8.34 3.40
C PRO A 137 18.02 9.20 2.36
N MET A 138 17.85 8.93 1.06
CA MET A 138 18.40 9.77 -0.01
C MET A 138 17.75 11.15 -0.03
N VAL A 139 16.43 11.25 0.09
CA VAL A 139 15.70 12.54 0.20
C VAL A 139 16.24 13.32 1.40
N ARG A 140 16.32 12.69 2.57
CA ARG A 140 16.81 13.36 3.79
C ARG A 140 18.24 13.90 3.66
N LYS A 141 19.12 13.21 2.93
CA LYS A 141 20.49 13.66 2.66
C LYS A 141 20.58 14.76 1.60
N THR A 142 19.57 14.89 0.74
CA THR A 142 19.58 15.81 -0.40
C THR A 142 19.10 17.21 -0.01
N PHE A 143 18.19 17.31 0.96
CA PHE A 143 17.57 18.57 1.37
C PHE A 143 18.06 19.03 2.75
N SER A 144 18.18 20.36 2.92
CA SER A 144 18.44 20.96 4.23
C SER A 144 17.21 20.88 5.14
N ASP A 145 17.37 21.24 6.41
CA ASP A 145 16.26 21.21 7.38
C ASP A 145 15.20 22.27 7.03
N GLU A 146 15.64 23.42 6.54
CA GLU A 146 14.77 24.50 6.06
C GLU A 146 13.95 24.04 4.84
N GLU A 147 14.59 23.40 3.87
CA GLU A 147 13.90 22.87 2.70
C GLU A 147 12.92 21.76 3.08
N MET A 148 13.29 20.87 4.01
CA MET A 148 12.37 19.83 4.50
C MET A 148 11.15 20.43 5.23
N ALA A 149 11.31 21.56 5.92
CA ALA A 149 10.18 22.27 6.54
C ALA A 149 9.20 22.84 5.49
N GLU A 150 9.67 23.21 4.30
CA GLU A 150 8.78 23.61 3.19
C GLU A 150 7.89 22.45 2.71
N PHE A 151 8.36 21.20 2.81
CA PHE A 151 7.58 20.03 2.43
C PHE A 151 6.40 19.84 3.41
N GLU A 152 6.62 20.13 4.69
CA GLU A 152 5.58 20.06 5.73
C GLU A 152 4.44 21.03 5.41
N ALA A 153 4.77 22.28 5.05
CA ALA A 153 3.79 23.27 4.65
C ALA A 153 2.99 22.84 3.40
N GLU A 154 3.64 22.20 2.42
CA GLU A 154 2.94 21.65 1.25
C GLU A 154 2.04 20.45 1.60
N PHE A 155 2.49 19.55 2.47
CA PHE A 155 1.67 18.45 2.99
C PHE A 155 0.43 18.97 3.72
N GLU A 156 0.56 20.00 4.55
CA GLU A 156 -0.56 20.60 5.28
C GLU A 156 -1.56 21.25 4.32
N LYS A 157 -1.08 22.01 3.33
CA LYS A 157 -1.93 22.62 2.30
C LYS A 157 -2.68 21.55 1.50
N ASP A 158 -1.99 20.48 1.12
CA ASP A 158 -2.62 19.42 0.35
C ASP A 158 -3.54 18.52 1.20
N ALA A 159 -3.32 18.44 2.52
CA ALA A 159 -4.23 17.76 3.44
C ALA A 159 -5.64 18.36 3.40
N GLU A 160 -5.80 19.65 3.07
CA GLU A 160 -7.11 20.29 2.87
C GLU A 160 -7.92 19.69 1.71
N ARG A 161 -7.25 19.02 0.75
CA ARG A 161 -7.91 18.33 -0.37
C ARG A 161 -8.55 17.01 0.04
N PHE A 162 -8.19 16.49 1.21
CA PHE A 162 -8.62 15.19 1.70
C PHE A 162 -9.49 15.34 2.95
N PRO A 163 -10.32 14.33 3.28
CA PRO A 163 -11.00 14.31 4.57
C PRO A 163 -9.99 14.46 5.72
N LYS A 164 -10.28 15.34 6.69
CA LYS A 164 -9.39 15.57 7.85
C LYS A 164 -9.12 14.28 8.65
N ASP A 165 -10.02 13.31 8.55
CA ASP A 165 -9.96 12.00 9.19
C ASP A 165 -9.53 10.87 8.23
N MET A 166 -8.90 11.19 7.09
CA MET A 166 -8.53 10.21 6.06
C MET A 166 -7.73 9.04 6.64
N PHE A 167 -6.67 9.32 7.39
CA PHE A 167 -5.86 8.26 8.01
C PHE A 167 -6.69 7.36 8.93
N LYS A 168 -7.53 7.94 9.80
CA LYS A 168 -8.40 7.19 10.72
C LYS A 168 -9.43 6.34 9.96
N LYS A 169 -10.02 6.86 8.89
CA LYS A 169 -10.92 6.11 8.01
C LYS A 169 -10.21 4.93 7.35
N SER A 170 -8.98 5.13 6.89
CA SER A 170 -8.16 4.07 6.31
C SER A 170 -7.75 3.02 7.34
N GLU A 171 -7.47 3.41 8.59
CA GLU A 171 -7.28 2.46 9.70
C GLU A 171 -8.53 1.61 9.92
N GLN A 172 -9.71 2.23 9.89
CA GLN A 172 -10.97 1.50 10.00
C GLN A 172 -11.16 0.52 8.84
N THR A 173 -10.84 0.90 7.60
CA THR A 173 -10.89 -0.02 6.45
C THR A 173 -10.01 -1.26 6.66
N VAL A 174 -8.79 -1.09 7.17
CA VAL A 174 -7.89 -2.22 7.47
C VAL A 174 -8.42 -3.09 8.61
N ASN A 175 -9.03 -2.47 9.63
CA ASN A 175 -9.70 -3.21 10.71
C ASN A 175 -10.90 -4.00 10.18
N ASP A 176 -11.72 -3.40 9.29
CA ASP A 176 -12.87 -4.06 8.68
C ASP A 176 -12.44 -5.26 7.83
N MET A 177 -11.31 -5.16 7.12
CA MET A 177 -10.71 -6.30 6.40
C MET A 177 -10.38 -7.45 7.37
N ALA A 178 -9.73 -7.13 8.49
CA ALA A 178 -9.41 -8.13 9.52
C ALA A 178 -10.67 -8.75 10.13
N GLU A 179 -11.72 -7.96 10.42
CA GLU A 179 -12.98 -8.49 10.93
C GLU A 179 -13.67 -9.42 9.92
N VAL A 180 -13.70 -9.06 8.63
CA VAL A 180 -14.23 -9.95 7.58
C VAL A 180 -13.53 -11.31 7.57
N LEU A 181 -12.21 -11.33 7.73
CA LEU A 181 -11.43 -12.57 7.77
C LEU A 181 -11.62 -13.34 9.08
N LYS A 182 -11.71 -12.65 10.23
CA LYS A 182 -11.99 -13.28 11.53
C LYS A 182 -13.38 -13.93 11.54
N GLU A 183 -14.39 -13.25 11.02
CA GLU A 183 -15.76 -13.78 10.91
C GLU A 183 -15.80 -15.03 10.03
N LYS A 184 -15.07 -15.04 8.91
CA LYS A 184 -15.06 -16.16 7.97
C LYS A 184 -14.19 -17.35 8.42
N PHE A 185 -12.99 -17.09 8.92
CA PHE A 185 -11.96 -18.12 9.11
C PHE A 185 -11.57 -18.34 10.58
N GLY A 186 -12.04 -17.50 11.50
CA GLY A 186 -11.88 -17.69 12.95
C GLY A 186 -10.42 -17.89 13.38
N ALA A 187 -10.12 -19.08 13.93
CA ALA A 187 -8.78 -19.42 14.39
C ALA A 187 -7.74 -19.49 13.26
N GLN A 188 -8.12 -19.98 12.08
CA GLN A 188 -7.20 -20.12 10.95
C GLN A 188 -6.60 -18.77 10.53
N TYR A 189 -7.40 -17.71 10.53
CA TYR A 189 -6.92 -16.34 10.29
C TYR A 189 -5.94 -15.88 11.37
N ARG A 190 -6.27 -16.10 12.66
CA ARG A 190 -5.44 -15.65 13.78
C ARG A 190 -4.09 -16.35 13.80
N ASP A 191 -4.09 -17.66 13.61
CA ASP A 191 -2.88 -18.47 13.63
C ASP A 191 -1.97 -18.06 12.46
N LYS A 192 -2.54 -17.85 11.27
CA LYS A 192 -1.77 -17.41 10.10
C LYS A 192 -1.24 -16.00 10.26
N LEU A 193 -2.02 -15.08 10.81
CA LEU A 193 -1.56 -13.72 11.08
C LEU A 193 -0.39 -13.71 12.08
N GLU A 194 -0.41 -14.60 13.08
CA GLU A 194 0.70 -14.76 14.01
C GLU A 194 1.96 -15.29 13.31
N GLU A 195 1.84 -16.23 12.36
CA GLU A 195 2.95 -16.68 11.51
C GLU A 195 3.55 -15.52 10.70
N VAL A 196 2.71 -14.69 10.06
CA VAL A 196 3.14 -13.50 9.31
C VAL A 196 3.95 -12.55 10.22
N PHE A 197 3.46 -12.31 11.44
CA PHE A 197 4.16 -11.45 12.40
C PHE A 197 5.49 -12.06 12.88
N LYS A 198 5.55 -13.37 13.09
CA LYS A 198 6.79 -14.07 13.47
C LYS A 198 7.82 -14.02 12.35
N ALA A 199 7.42 -14.31 11.12
CA ALA A 199 8.29 -14.26 9.94
C ALA A 199 8.90 -12.87 9.74
N ARG A 200 8.12 -11.80 9.98
CA ARG A 200 8.60 -10.42 9.90
C ARG A 200 9.67 -10.09 10.94
N LYS A 201 9.51 -10.49 12.21
CA LYS A 201 10.50 -10.22 13.28
C LYS A 201 11.89 -10.80 13.00
N HIS A 202 12.00 -11.75 12.08
CA HIS A 202 13.28 -12.31 11.66
C HIS A 202 13.91 -11.59 10.46
N ASN A 203 13.17 -10.72 9.77
CA ASN A 203 13.56 -10.07 8.52
C ASN A 203 13.70 -8.54 8.61
N ASP A 204 13.18 -7.91 9.68
CA ASP A 204 13.36 -6.48 10.02
C ASP A 204 14.48 -6.31 11.06
#